data_AF-A0A7V5C771-F1
#
_entry.id   AF-A0A7V5C771-F1
#
_cell.length_a   1.000
_cell.length_b   1.000
_cell.length_c   1.000
_cell.angle_alpha   90.00
_cell.angle_beta   90.00
_cell.angle_gamma   90.00
#
_symmetry.space_group_name_H-M   'P 1'
#
loop_
_entity.id
_entity.type
_entity.pdbx_description
1 polymer ?
#
loop_
_entity_poly.entity_id
_entity_poly.type
_entity_poly.pdbx_seq_one_letter_code
_entity_poly.pdbx_strand_id
1 'polypeptide(L)' 'MMRRGKITMNRMIEVIYEDSVFKPLYPIEGLGKSKKAWIILCPPEKKGLNELIGTLTPEEAEEMQNTIDKKFSKIEGEW' A
#
# COMPACT_ATOMS: atom_id res chain seq x y z
N MET A 1 24.94 -26.63 -32.25
CA MET A 1 25.25 -26.39 -30.82
C MET A 1 24.45 -25.17 -30.36
N MET A 2 23.26 -25.36 -29.78
CA MET A 2 22.41 -24.26 -29.35
C MET A 2 22.90 -23.71 -28.00
N ARG A 3 23.25 -22.42 -27.94
CA ARG A 3 23.58 -21.73 -26.68
C ARG A 3 22.29 -21.53 -25.90
N ARG A 4 22.05 -22.32 -24.86
CA ARG A 4 20.96 -22.07 -23.90
C ARG A 4 21.25 -20.74 -23.21
N GLY A 5 20.47 -19.71 -23.55
CA GLY A 5 20.49 -18.43 -22.85
C GLY A 5 20.20 -18.67 -21.37
N LYS A 6 21.05 -18.14 -20.49
CA LYS A 6 20.85 -18.20 -19.04
C LYS A 6 19.64 -17.32 -18.72
N ILE A 7 18.53 -17.92 -18.29
CA ILE A 7 17.37 -17.17 -17.79
C ILE A 7 17.81 -16.55 -16.46
N THR A 8 18.05 -15.25 -16.46
CA THR A 8 18.35 -14.52 -15.22
C THR A 8 17.02 -14.20 -14.56
N MET A 9 16.66 -14.95 -13.50
CA MET A 9 15.54 -14.55 -12.64
C MET A 9 15.93 -13.28 -11.89
N ASN A 10 15.29 -12.16 -12.23
CA ASN A 10 15.33 -10.98 -11.39
C ASN A 10 14.46 -11.24 -10.17
N ARG A 11 15.05 -11.17 -8.97
CA ARG A 11 14.34 -11.24 -7.69
C ARG A 11 14.24 -9.83 -7.12
N MET A 12 13.04 -9.42 -6.71
CA MET A 12 12.84 -8.21 -5.92
C MET A 12 13.12 -8.56 -4.45
N ILE A 13 13.85 -7.69 -3.75
CA ILE A 13 14.23 -7.88 -2.35
C ILE A 13 13.65 -6.72 -1.56
N GLU A 14 12.84 -7.03 -0.56
CA GLU A 14 12.31 -6.04 0.37
C GLU A 14 13.37 -5.66 1.41
N VAL A 15 13.51 -4.36 1.62
CA VAL A 15 14.52 -3.78 2.52
C VAL A 15 13.92 -2.66 3.35
N ILE A 16 14.47 -2.50 4.55
CA ILE A 16 14.27 -1.32 5.41
C ILE A 16 15.50 -0.43 5.24
N TYR A 17 15.28 0.87 5.04
CA TYR A 17 16.35 1.86 5.04
C TYR A 17 16.45 2.52 6.42
N GLU A 18 17.53 2.21 7.15
CA GLU A 18 17.76 2.71 8.52
C GLU A 18 19.27 2.89 8.74
N ASP A 19 19.68 3.94 9.47
CA ASP A 19 21.09 4.26 9.76
C ASP A 19 21.98 4.36 8.49
N SER A 20 21.41 4.85 7.39
CA SER A 20 22.06 4.89 6.07
C SER A 20 22.41 3.52 5.45
N VAL A 21 21.80 2.43 5.93
CA VAL A 21 22.00 1.06 5.45
C VAL A 21 20.68 0.46 4.96
N PHE A 22 20.70 -0.22 3.80
CA PHE A 22 19.57 -1.03 3.33
C PHE A 22 19.64 -2.42 3.98
N LYS A 23 18.78 -2.66 4.97
CA LYS A 23 18.69 -3.90 5.74
C LYS A 23 17.61 -4.80 5.09
N PRO A 24 17.96 -5.95 4.49
CA PRO A 24 16.96 -6.83 3.91
C PRO A 24 16.12 -7.50 5.00
N LEU A 25 14.84 -7.71 4.74
CA LEU A 25 13.94 -8.40 5.68
C LEU A 25 14.31 -9.88 5.85
N TYR A 26 14.89 -10.48 4.81
CA TYR A 26 15.28 -11.88 4.78
C TYR A 26 16.72 -12.04 4.27
N PRO A 27 17.45 -13.08 4.70
CA PRO A 27 18.78 -13.38 4.18
C PRO A 27 18.77 -13.51 2.65
N ILE A 28 19.70 -12.82 1.98
CA ILE A 28 19.82 -12.87 0.52
C ILE A 28 20.74 -14.03 0.14
N GLU A 29 20.18 -15.13 -0.33
CA GLU A 29 20.95 -16.26 -0.82
C GLU A 29 21.71 -15.92 -2.11
N GLY A 30 22.97 -16.38 -2.21
CA GLY A 30 23.78 -16.26 -3.42
C GLY A 30 24.39 -14.88 -3.70
N LEU A 31 24.16 -13.88 -2.83
CA LEU A 31 24.84 -12.59 -2.91
C LEU A 31 26.22 -12.69 -2.24
N GLY A 32 27.26 -12.86 -3.06
CA GLY A 32 28.64 -12.86 -2.59
C GLY A 32 29.06 -11.53 -1.96
N LYS A 33 30.06 -11.57 -1.07
CA LYS A 33 30.63 -10.38 -0.43
C LYS A 33 31.07 -9.35 -1.49
N SER A 34 30.78 -8.08 -1.23
CA SER A 34 31.20 -6.94 -2.08
C SER A 34 30.70 -6.95 -3.52
N LYS A 35 29.53 -7.54 -3.79
CA LYS A 35 28.88 -7.42 -5.10
C LYS A 35 28.11 -6.11 -5.24
N LYS A 36 28.20 -5.52 -6.43
CA LYS A 36 27.35 -4.37 -6.83
C LYS A 36 25.91 -4.86 -7.02
N ALA A 37 24.95 -4.06 -6.57
CA ALA A 37 23.53 -4.28 -6.77
C ALA A 37 22.88 -2.99 -7.31
N TRP A 38 21.78 -3.14 -8.03
CA TRP A 38 20.93 -2.05 -8.47
C TRP A 38 19.75 -1.92 -7.53
N ILE A 39 19.36 -0.70 -7.18
CA ILE A 39 18.23 -0.42 -6.30
C ILE A 39 17.18 0.31 -7.14
N ILE A 40 15.93 -0.15 -7.03
CA ILE A 40 14.77 0.51 -7.62
C ILE A 40 13.93 1.04 -6.45
N LEU A 41 13.72 2.35 -6.41
CA LEU A 41 12.84 2.98 -5.44
C LEU A 41 11.43 3.06 -6.03
N CYS A 42 10.51 2.28 -5.47
CA CYS A 42 9.10 2.38 -5.82
C CYS A 42 8.46 3.47 -4.95
N PRO A 43 7.93 4.57 -5.52
CA PRO A 43 7.14 5.51 -4.75
C PRO A 43 5.92 4.79 -4.15
N PRO A 44 5.39 5.23 -3.00
CA PRO A 44 4.18 4.66 -2.44
C PRO A 44 3.08 4.71 -3.49
N GLU A 45 2.34 3.60 -3.65
CA GLU A 45 1.15 3.61 -4.49
C GLU A 45 0.22 4.71 -3.98
N LYS A 46 -0.10 5.65 -4.87
CA LYS A 46 -1.14 6.64 -4.60
C LYS A 46 -2.44 5.87 -4.52
N LYS A 47 -2.89 5.55 -3.30
CA LYS A 47 -4.23 5.03 -3.08
C LYS A 47 -5.23 5.96 -3.77
N GLY A 48 -6.09 5.39 -4.60
CA GLY A 48 -7.12 6.18 -5.28
C GLY A 48 -8.01 6.86 -4.23
N LEU A 49 -8.59 8.02 -4.54
CA LEU A 49 -9.51 8.71 -3.63
C LEU A 49 -10.59 7.75 -3.08
N ASN A 50 -11.04 6.81 -3.93
CA ASN A 50 -12.02 5.78 -3.62
C ASN A 50 -11.57 4.79 -2.53
N GLU A 51 -10.28 4.62 -2.31
CA GLU A 51 -9.72 3.77 -1.23
C GLU A 51 -9.49 4.56 0.07
N LEU A 52 -9.64 5.89 0.01
CA LEU A 52 -9.48 6.81 1.14
C LEU A 52 -10.83 7.30 1.69
N ILE A 53 -11.91 7.17 0.91
CA ILE A 53 -13.26 7.48 1.36
C ILE A 53 -13.79 6.26 2.10
N GLY A 54 -14.01 6.40 3.41
CA GLY A 54 -14.81 5.43 4.16
C GLY A 54 -16.24 5.45 3.61
N THR A 55 -16.63 4.39 2.90
CA THR A 55 -18.01 4.20 2.48
C THR A 55 -18.78 3.62 3.66
N LEU A 56 -19.79 4.34 4.16
CA LEU A 56 -20.77 3.75 5.04
C LEU A 56 -21.55 2.71 4.24
N THR A 57 -21.68 1.52 4.81
CA THR A 57 -22.66 0.54 4.33
C THR A 57 -24.08 1.12 4.43
N PRO A 58 -25.06 0.59 3.67
CA PRO A 58 -26.45 1.03 3.77
C PRO A 58 -26.99 0.98 5.21
N GLU A 59 -26.59 -0.04 5.98
CA GLU A 59 -26.97 -0.23 7.39
C GLU A 59 -26.37 0.87 8.27
N GLU A 60 -25.06 1.15 8.14
CA GLU A 60 -24.40 2.23 8.89
C GLU A 60 -24.95 3.62 8.52
N ALA A 61 -25.32 3.82 7.26
CA ALA A 61 -25.96 5.04 6.79
C ALA A 61 -27.36 5.21 7.41
N GLU A 62 -28.14 4.13 7.50
CA GLU A 62 -29.46 4.12 8.13
C GLU A 62 -29.39 4.37 9.64
N GLU A 63 -28.45 3.74 10.35
CA GLU A 63 -28.22 4.00 11.78
C GLU A 63 -27.79 5.44 12.04
N MET A 64 -26.92 5.99 11.18
CA MET A 64 -26.50 7.37 11.27
C MET A 64 -27.69 8.31 11.06
N GLN A 65 -28.53 8.07 10.05
CA GLN A 65 -29.72 8.86 9.76
C GLN A 65 -30.72 8.81 10.94
N ASN A 66 -31.00 7.62 11.46
CA ASN A 66 -31.88 7.44 12.63
C ASN A 66 -31.34 8.19 13.87
N THR A 67 -30.02 8.20 14.04
CA THR A 67 -29.37 8.94 15.13
C THR A 67 -29.51 10.45 14.95
N ILE A 68 -29.40 10.95 13.72
CA ILE A 68 -29.61 12.36 13.39
C ILE A 68 -31.06 12.75 13.69
N ASP A 69 -32.02 12.00 13.17
CA ASP A 69 -33.45 12.31 13.36
C ASP A 69 -33.89 12.25 14.83
N LYS A 70 -33.26 11.38 15.62
CA LYS A 70 -33.51 11.28 17.07
C LYS A 70 -32.91 12.43 17.87
N LYS A 71 -31.72 12.92 17.48
CA LYS A 71 -30.96 13.92 18.26
C LYS A 71 -31.20 15.35 17.81
N PHE A 72 -31.52 15.56 16.55
CA PHE A 72 -31.72 16.87 15.96
C PHE A 72 -33.17 16.99 15.53
N SER A 73 -33.88 17.98 16.08
CA SER A 73 -35.20 18.33 15.58
C SER A 73 -35.07 18.80 14.13
N LYS A 74 -36.01 18.38 13.28
CA LYS A 74 -36.11 18.83 11.90
C LYS A 74 -36.22 20.35 11.89
N ILE A 75 -35.22 21.03 11.34
CA ILE A 75 -35.31 22.48 11.12
C ILE A 75 -36.25 22.65 9.93
N GLU A 76 -37.48 23.09 10.18
CA GLU A 76 -38.37 23.55 9.10
C GLU A 76 -37.97 24.99 8.73
N GLY A 77 -37.53 25.16 7.49
CA GLY A 77 -37.21 26.46 6.89
C GLY A 77 -36.85 26.28 5.42
N GLU A 78 -37.34 27.17 4.55
CA GLU A 78 -36.84 27.28 3.18
C GLU A 78 -35.41 27.85 3.22
N TRP A 79 -34.51 27.20 2.47
CA TRP A 79 -33.13 27.66 2.26
C TRP A 79 -33.08 28.85 1.31
#